data_AF-A0A496ZN35-F1
#
_entry.id   AF-A0A496ZN35-F1
#
_cell.length_a   1.000
_cell.length_b   1.000
_cell.length_c   1.000
_cell.angle_alpha   90.00
_cell.angle_beta   90.00
_cell.angle_gamma   90.00
#
_symmetry.space_group_name_H-M   'P 1'
#
loop_
_entity.id
_entity.type
_entity.pdbx_description
1 polymer ?
#
loop_
_entity_poly.entity_id
_entity_poly.type
_entity_poly.pdbx_seq_one_letter_code
_entity_poly.pdbx_strand_id
1 'polypeptide(L)'
;MYKRKIVIFLFVSLFIFCVYPLLASVSPVVDETGHSPFVNIVKDIRETVVSIKVEWEEESPYLAFKSPFPQDNDFFKFFFPPEPSQPDKRKRKFTGMGSGFIFRQDGRK
;
A
#
# COMPACT_ATOMS: atom_id res chain seq x y z
N MET A 1 -43.05 -36.97 31.02
CA MET A 1 -42.05 -37.13 29.94
C MET A 1 -42.16 -36.14 28.77
N TYR A 2 -43.37 -35.65 28.42
CA TYR A 2 -43.58 -34.81 27.23
C TYR A 2 -42.91 -33.42 27.28
N LYS A 3 -42.96 -32.74 28.44
CA LYS A 3 -42.37 -31.40 28.63
C LYS A 3 -40.85 -31.34 28.39
N ARG A 4 -40.12 -32.39 28.79
CA ARG A 4 -38.65 -32.46 28.63
C ARG A 4 -38.25 -32.61 27.16
N LYS A 5 -39.02 -33.36 26.36
CA LYS A 5 -38.80 -33.50 24.92
C LYS A 5 -39.07 -32.19 24.17
N ILE A 6 -40.10 -31.44 24.57
CA ILE A 6 -40.42 -30.12 23.98
C ILE A 6 -39.31 -29.10 24.25
N VAL A 7 -38.79 -29.04 25.48
CA VAL A 7 -37.69 -28.12 25.82
C VAL A 7 -36.43 -28.43 25.03
N ILE A 8 -36.10 -29.72 24.88
CA ILE A 8 -34.95 -30.15 24.06
C ILE A 8 -35.15 -29.75 22.59
N PHE A 9 -36.36 -29.95 22.05
CA PHE A 9 -36.66 -29.58 20.66
C PHE A 9 -36.53 -28.08 20.40
N LEU A 10 -37.01 -27.24 21.34
CA LEU A 10 -36.87 -25.79 21.25
C LEU A 10 -35.40 -25.33 21.29
N PHE A 11 -34.58 -25.93 22.16
CA PHE A 11 -33.15 -25.62 22.22
C PHE A 11 -32.41 -26.01 20.95
N VAL A 12 -32.72 -27.17 20.37
CA VAL A 12 -32.12 -27.61 19.09
C VAL A 12 -32.56 -26.69 17.94
N SER A 13 -33.84 -26.32 17.89
CA SER A 13 -34.35 -25.37 16.90
C SER A 13 -33.67 -24.00 16.99
N LEU A 14 -33.49 -23.48 18.21
CA LEU A 14 -32.80 -22.21 18.45
C LEU A 14 -31.33 -22.30 18.05
N PHE A 15 -30.68 -23.41 18.36
CA PHE A 15 -29.28 -23.64 17.99
C PHE A 15 -29.08 -23.66 16.48
N ILE A 16 -29.95 -24.37 15.74
CA ILE A 16 -29.92 -24.39 14.27
C ILE A 16 -30.16 -22.99 13.70
N PHE A 17 -31.13 -22.25 14.24
CA PHE A 17 -31.43 -20.88 13.80
C PHE A 17 -30.28 -19.91 14.04
N CYS A 18 -29.52 -20.06 15.14
CA CYS A 18 -28.33 -19.26 15.42
C CYS A 18 -27.12 -19.62 14.56
N VAL A 19 -26.92 -20.91 14.26
CA VAL A 19 -25.72 -21.40 13.56
C VAL A 19 -25.83 -21.25 12.03
N TYR A 20 -27.04 -21.33 11.49
CA TYR A 20 -27.29 -21.22 10.04
C TYR A 20 -26.79 -19.91 9.39
N PRO A 21 -27.09 -18.70 9.91
CA PRO A 21 -26.60 -17.45 9.32
C PRO A 21 -25.08 -17.29 9.45
N LEU A 22 -24.47 -17.86 10.49
CA LEU A 22 -23.01 -17.85 10.65
C LEU A 22 -22.33 -18.66 9.53
N LEU A 23 -22.85 -19.85 9.21
CA LEU A 23 -22.35 -20.66 8.09
C LEU A 23 -22.58 -19.99 6.72
N ALA A 24 -23.72 -19.30 6.55
CA ALA A 24 -23.99 -18.57 5.31
C ALA A 24 -23.01 -17.42 5.06
N SER A 25 -22.58 -16.71 6.12
CA SER A 25 -21.66 -15.57 6.02
C SER A 25 -20.22 -15.92 5.62
N VAL A 26 -19.81 -17.19 5.75
CA VAL A 26 -18.44 -17.66 5.47
C VAL A 26 -18.32 -18.26 4.05
N SER A 27 -19.41 -18.25 3.27
CA SER A 27 -19.37 -18.76 1.90
C SER A 27 -18.52 -17.85 1.02
N PRO A 28 -17.41 -18.34 0.43
CA PRO A 28 -16.61 -17.54 -0.47
C PRO A 28 -17.45 -17.13 -1.68
N VAL A 29 -17.22 -15.92 -2.21
CA VAL A 29 -17.83 -15.49 -3.47
C VAL A 29 -17.20 -16.29 -4.60
N VAL A 30 -17.98 -17.20 -5.16
CA VAL A 30 -17.53 -18.22 -6.09
C VAL A 30 -18.54 -18.33 -7.22
N ASP A 31 -18.04 -18.49 -8.44
CA ASP A 31 -18.83 -18.68 -9.65
C ASP A 31 -19.45 -20.09 -9.73
N GLU A 32 -20.32 -20.35 -10.71
CA GLU A 32 -21.01 -21.65 -10.90
C GLU A 32 -20.05 -22.85 -10.99
N THR A 33 -18.79 -22.60 -11.36
CA THR A 33 -17.71 -23.59 -11.50
C THR A 33 -16.87 -23.81 -10.24
N GLY A 34 -17.11 -23.10 -9.14
CA GLY A 34 -16.29 -23.24 -7.93
C GLY A 34 -15.04 -22.33 -7.91
N HIS A 35 -14.88 -21.44 -8.88
CA HIS A 35 -13.73 -20.51 -8.96
C HIS A 35 -14.08 -19.07 -8.59
N SER A 36 -13.07 -18.28 -8.20
CA SER A 36 -13.25 -16.85 -7.94
C SER A 36 -13.59 -16.11 -9.24
N PRO A 37 -14.69 -15.32 -9.28
CA PRO A 37 -15.08 -14.59 -10.48
C PRO A 37 -14.06 -13.51 -10.89
N PHE A 38 -13.18 -13.11 -9.95
CA PHE A 38 -12.15 -12.10 -10.21
C PHE A 38 -11.00 -12.62 -11.07
N VAL A 39 -10.83 -13.95 -11.20
CA VAL A 39 -9.71 -14.52 -11.97
C VAL A 39 -9.80 -14.13 -13.45
N ASN A 40 -11.00 -14.20 -14.04
CA ASN A 40 -11.20 -13.82 -15.43
C ASN A 40 -11.03 -12.33 -15.63
N ILE A 41 -11.57 -11.51 -14.72
CA ILE A 41 -11.39 -10.05 -14.75
C ILE A 41 -9.91 -9.68 -14.72
N VAL A 42 -9.14 -10.27 -13.80
CA VAL A 42 -7.69 -10.02 -13.69
C VAL A 42 -6.96 -10.47 -14.94
N LYS A 43 -7.34 -11.62 -15.52
CA LYS A 43 -6.76 -12.13 -16.77
C LYS A 43 -6.98 -11.15 -17.91
N ASP A 44 -8.17 -10.58 -18.03
CA ASP A 44 -8.56 -9.70 -19.12
C ASP A 44 -7.92 -8.30 -19.00
N ILE A 45 -7.78 -7.76 -17.78
CA ILE A 45 -7.21 -6.41 -17.59
C ILE A 45 -5.68 -6.39 -17.51
N ARG A 46 -5.03 -7.55 -17.32
CA ARG A 46 -3.59 -7.63 -17.04
C ARG A 46 -2.74 -6.93 -18.09
N GLU A 47 -3.08 -7.08 -19.37
CA GLU A 47 -2.31 -6.50 -20.49
C GLU A 47 -2.42 -4.97 -20.55
N THR A 48 -3.48 -4.42 -19.95
CA THR A 48 -3.77 -2.99 -19.90
C THR A 48 -3.04 -2.29 -18.76
N VAL A 49 -2.62 -3.03 -17.72
CA VAL A 49 -1.92 -2.49 -16.56
C VAL A 49 -0.42 -2.42 -16.83
N VAL A 50 0.15 -1.23 -16.65
CA VAL A 50 1.57 -0.94 -16.91
C VAL A 50 2.30 -0.52 -15.65
N SER A 51 3.60 -0.82 -15.60
CA SER A 51 4.50 -0.29 -14.57
C SER A 51 5.09 1.04 -15.05
N ILE A 52 5.04 2.06 -14.19
CA ILE A 52 5.54 3.40 -14.48
C ILE A 52 6.77 3.63 -13.60
N LYS A 53 7.90 3.96 -14.24
CA LYS A 53 9.13 4.38 -13.58
C LYS A 53 9.47 5.80 -14.01
N VAL A 54 9.70 6.68 -13.04
CA VAL A 54 10.06 8.07 -13.25
C VAL A 54 11.41 8.32 -12.61
N GLU A 55 12.31 8.95 -13.35
CA GLU A 55 13.58 9.44 -12.84
C GLU A 55 13.57 10.96 -12.97
N TRP A 56 13.89 11.68 -11.88
CA TRP A 56 14.00 13.13 -11.90
C TRP A 56 15.21 13.59 -11.09
N GLU A 57 15.69 14.78 -11.43
CA GLU A 57 16.74 15.47 -10.67
C GLU A 57 16.13 16.68 -9.99
N GLU A 58 16.38 16.83 -8.70
CA GLU A 58 15.97 18.01 -7.94
C GLU A 58 17.19 18.70 -7.35
N GLU A 59 17.22 20.03 -7.45
CA GLU A 59 18.16 20.84 -6.69
C GLU A 59 17.68 20.91 -5.25
N SER A 60 18.30 20.11 -4.39
CA SER A 60 18.12 20.26 -2.96
C SER A 60 19.16 21.25 -2.46
N PRO A 61 18.81 22.20 -1.56
CA PRO A 61 19.83 22.87 -0.80
C PRO A 61 20.71 21.78 -0.19
N TYR A 62 22.03 21.96 -0.25
CA TYR A 62 22.88 21.11 0.57
C TYR A 62 22.26 21.20 1.97
N LEU A 63 21.90 20.05 2.56
CA LEU A 63 21.59 20.00 3.97
C LEU A 63 22.93 20.33 4.65
N ALA A 64 23.28 21.62 4.64
CA ALA A 64 24.08 22.23 5.65
C ALA A 64 23.27 21.89 6.89
N PHE A 65 23.65 20.76 7.50
CA PHE A 65 23.34 20.46 8.87
C PHE A 65 23.72 21.76 9.56
N LYS A 66 22.72 22.58 9.89
CA LYS A 66 22.95 23.85 10.57
C LYS A 66 23.46 23.39 11.91
N SER A 67 24.77 23.25 11.96
CA SER A 67 25.45 22.55 13.01
C SER A 67 25.02 23.26 14.28
N PRO A 68 24.56 22.52 15.31
CA PRO A 68 24.26 23.16 16.59
C PRO A 68 25.53 23.77 17.21
N PHE A 69 26.70 23.50 16.64
CA PHE A 69 27.98 24.09 17.00
C PHE A 69 28.18 25.46 16.34
N PRO A 70 28.77 26.43 17.05
CA PRO A 70 29.06 27.77 16.53
C PRO A 70 30.19 27.72 15.51
N GLN A 71 29.86 27.42 14.25
CA GLN A 71 30.78 27.38 13.11
C GLN A 71 31.44 28.75 12.83
N ASP A 72 30.92 29.82 13.42
CA ASP A 72 31.44 31.17 13.27
C ASP A 72 32.60 31.51 14.25
N ASN A 73 32.86 30.67 15.27
CA ASN A 73 33.93 30.89 16.25
C ASN A 73 35.29 30.38 15.76
N ASP A 74 36.32 31.20 15.87
CA ASP A 74 37.68 30.90 15.42
C ASP A 74 38.33 29.70 16.13
N PHE A 75 37.95 29.42 17.39
CA PHE A 75 38.37 28.19 18.08
C PHE A 75 37.85 26.94 17.36
N PHE A 76 36.60 26.96 16.87
CA PHE A 76 36.00 25.81 16.21
C PHE A 76 36.54 25.62 14.80
N LYS A 77 36.77 26.71 14.05
CA LYS A 77 37.38 26.68 12.71
C LYS A 77 38.80 26.12 12.71
N PHE A 78 39.55 26.28 13.81
CA PHE A 78 40.89 25.72 13.95
C PHE A 78 40.91 24.18 13.95
N PHE A 79 39.95 23.56 14.64
CA PHE A 79 39.83 22.10 14.70
C PHE A 79 38.98 21.51 13.56
N PHE A 80 38.07 22.31 13.00
CA PHE A 80 37.13 21.90 11.94
C PHE A 80 37.06 22.98 10.84
N PRO A 81 38.10 23.10 9.99
CA PRO A 81 38.09 24.06 8.89
C PRO A 81 36.94 23.76 7.93
N PRO A 82 36.21 24.79 7.44
CA PRO A 82 35.12 24.59 6.48
C PRO A 82 35.69 23.99 5.19
N GLU A 83 35.13 22.87 4.73
CA GLU A 83 35.54 22.23 3.47
C GLU A 83 35.34 23.21 2.30
N PRO A 84 36.38 23.53 1.52
CA PRO A 84 36.35 24.64 0.55
C PRO A 84 35.57 24.36 -0.75
N SER A 85 34.67 23.38 -0.84
CA SER A 85 34.08 23.02 -2.14
C SER A 85 32.76 22.26 -2.10
N GLN A 86 31.91 22.49 -1.10
CA GLN A 86 30.53 21.97 -1.16
C GLN A 86 29.63 23.05 -1.77
N PRO A 87 29.11 22.86 -2.99
CA PRO A 87 28.18 23.82 -3.58
C PRO A 87 26.91 23.92 -2.72
N ASP A 88 26.38 25.14 -2.54
CA ASP A 88 25.15 25.42 -1.77
C ASP A 88 23.94 24.58 -2.20
N LYS A 89 23.99 24.08 -3.43
CA LYS A 89 22.97 23.22 -4.03
C LYS A 89 23.59 21.93 -4.54
N ARG A 90 22.97 20.81 -4.20
CA ARG A 90 23.31 19.50 -4.76
C ARG A 90 22.17 19.00 -5.65
N LYS A 91 22.50 18.58 -6.86
CA LYS A 91 21.58 17.81 -7.71
C LYS A 91 21.46 16.40 -7.14
N ARG A 92 20.26 16.03 -6.70
CA ARG A 92 19.95 14.67 -6.23
C ARG A 92 19.06 13.98 -7.24
N LYS A 93 19.47 12.77 -7.64
CA LYS A 93 18.66 11.88 -8.48
C LYS A 93 17.63 11.18 -7.61
N PHE A 94 16.38 11.19 -8.07
CA PHE A 94 15.27 10.50 -7.45
C PHE A 94 14.65 9.54 -8.46
N THR A 95 14.09 8.46 -7.93
CA THR A 95 13.36 7.48 -8.71
C THR A 95 12.04 7.19 -8.03
N GLY A 96 10.95 7.29 -8.79
CA GLY A 96 9.60 6.96 -8.38
C GLY A 96 9.10 5.78 -9.19
N MET A 97 8.39 4.88 -8.54
CA MET A 97 7.76 3.72 -9.18
C MET A 97 6.27 3.70 -8.85
N GLY A 98 5.45 3.30 -9.81
CA GLY A 98 4.01 3.17 -9.65
C GLY A 98 3.40 2.26 -10.71
N SER A 99 2.07 2.15 -10.69
CA SER A 99 1.29 1.44 -11.69
C SER A 99 0.26 2.39 -12.33
N GLY A 100 -0.13 2.08 -13.55
CA GLY A 100 -1.21 2.75 -14.27
C GLY A 100 -1.91 1.77 -15.20
N PHE A 101 -2.95 2.24 -15.90
CA PHE A 101 -3.63 1.44 -16.90
C PHE A 101 -3.92 2.27 -18.16
N ILE A 102 -3.92 1.61 -19.31
CA ILE A 102 -4.22 2.23 -20.61
C ILE A 102 -5.74 2.30 -20.79
N PHE A 103 -6.32 3.49 -20.75
CA PHE A 103 -7.78 3.65 -20.86
C PHE A 103 -8.27 3.97 -22.28
N ARG A 104 -7.37 4.26 -23.23
CA ARG A 104 -7.66 4.43 -24.65
C ARG A 104 -6.69 3.65 -25.52
N GLN A 105 -7.22 3.07 -26.59
CA GLN A 105 -6.48 2.21 -27.51
C GLN A 105 -5.37 2.95 -28.30
N ASP A 106 -5.49 4.27 -28.44
CA ASP A 106 -4.50 5.13 -29.10
C ASP A 106 -3.44 5.68 -28.14
N GLY A 107 -3.55 5.40 -26.84
CA GLY A 107 -2.63 5.88 -25.81
C GLY A 107 -2.66 7.40 -25.58
N ARG A 108 -3.65 8.14 -26.11
CA ARG A 108 -3.73 9.60 -26.01
C ARG A 108 -4.64 10.04 -24.86
N LYS A 109 -4.37 11.24 -24.32
CA LYS A 109 -5.20 11.88 -23.28
C LYS A 109 -6.56 12.31 -23.81
#